data_AF-A0A4P7F6V0-F1
#
_entry.id   AF-A0A4P7F6V0-F1
#
_cell.length_a   1.000
_cell.length_b   1.000
_cell.length_c   1.000
_cell.angle_alpha   90.00
_cell.angle_beta   90.00
_cell.angle_gamma   90.00
#
_symmetry.space_group_name_H-M   'P 1'
#
loop_
_entity.id
_entity.type
_entity.pdbx_description
1 polymer ?
#
loop_
_entity_poly.entity_id
_entity_poly.type
_entity_poly.pdbx_seq_one_letter_code
_entity_poly.pdbx_strand_id
1 'polypeptide(L)'
;MQQLQQIYTELTGKSETTSKYYDDPIHLSIDDIDQLHHRLMQTWEQYQVVSSTVCFTIYYLRNTKDRFNSFERLKFQISGGAEPVESVLLKYELLVILPNVSKPQTYSISVRLISRLAVERRMRESSIIALPRFIQMMSQHTASVEITYVDYSVARAFMAAIDEWLHTIPRSPENKFMKWLQAYSHWIPKLSQFATAIIVVILVIDILPHFIGGSGSNFLQFSRFFLFSGLGVYVAYTLAGWSASYAERAVDKWTELSYIKFNRGDEIEITKSTRENRFHLIKGALGVVGAVVVDIAAKFIAATAAEYL
;
A
#
# COMPACT_ATOMS: atom_id res chain seq x y z
N MET A 1 -11.29 40.22 -16.20
CA MET A 1 -11.53 39.14 -15.22
C MET A 1 -10.61 39.24 -14.00
N GLN A 2 -9.28 39.34 -14.16
CA GLN A 2 -8.34 39.44 -13.03
C GLN A 2 -8.52 40.68 -12.13
N GLN A 3 -8.83 41.86 -12.70
CA GLN A 3 -9.05 43.10 -11.93
C GLN A 3 -10.28 43.04 -11.01
N LEU A 4 -11.31 42.28 -11.39
CA LEU A 4 -12.55 42.16 -10.63
C LEU A 4 -12.39 41.19 -9.46
N GLN A 5 -11.63 40.11 -9.65
CA GLN A 5 -11.16 39.26 -8.55
C GLN A 5 -10.31 40.06 -7.56
N GLN A 6 -9.35 40.86 -8.03
CA GLN A 6 -8.48 41.67 -7.16
C GLN A 6 -9.26 42.65 -6.27
N ILE A 7 -10.25 43.37 -6.82
CA ILE A 7 -11.12 44.27 -6.05
C ILE A 7 -12.00 43.50 -5.06
N TYR A 8 -12.52 42.33 -5.47
CA TYR A 8 -13.33 41.48 -4.60
C TYR A 8 -12.51 40.91 -3.44
N THR A 9 -11.25 40.54 -3.67
CA THR A 9 -10.33 40.01 -2.67
C THR A 9 -9.81 41.10 -1.73
N GLU A 10 -9.58 42.32 -2.21
CA GLU A 10 -9.31 43.49 -1.36
C GLU A 10 -10.49 43.84 -0.43
N LEU A 11 -11.72 43.65 -0.91
CA LEU A 11 -12.95 43.93 -0.14
C LEU A 11 -13.33 42.80 0.82
N THR A 12 -12.94 41.54 0.55
CA THR A 12 -13.37 40.38 1.36
C THR A 12 -12.29 39.72 2.19
N GLY A 13 -10.99 39.94 1.88
CA GLY A 13 -9.88 39.31 2.59
C GLY A 13 -9.87 37.77 2.54
N LYS A 14 -10.64 37.16 1.63
CA LYS A 14 -10.78 35.71 1.53
C LYS A 14 -9.59 35.13 0.78
N SER A 15 -8.79 34.33 1.47
CA SER A 15 -7.81 33.45 0.84
C SER A 15 -8.51 32.23 0.22
N GLU A 16 -7.99 31.78 -0.90
CA GLU A 16 -8.41 30.54 -1.56
C GLU A 16 -7.41 29.43 -1.22
N THR A 17 -7.87 28.18 -1.27
CA THR A 17 -7.00 27.01 -1.06
C THR A 17 -7.04 26.11 -2.28
N THR A 18 -5.87 25.70 -2.74
CA THR A 18 -5.71 24.62 -3.73
C THR A 18 -5.00 23.44 -3.10
N SER A 19 -5.49 22.23 -3.36
CA SER A 19 -4.88 21.01 -2.85
C SER A 19 -4.71 19.96 -3.93
N LYS A 20 -3.65 19.15 -3.80
CA LYS A 20 -3.33 18.05 -4.69
C LYS A 20 -2.79 16.86 -3.88
N TYR A 21 -3.28 15.68 -4.20
CA TYR A 21 -2.88 14.41 -3.56
C TYR A 21 -2.07 13.57 -4.54
N TYR A 22 -1.15 12.77 -4.00
CA TYR A 22 -0.28 11.89 -4.75
C TYR A 22 -0.31 10.49 -4.13
N ASP A 23 -0.35 9.48 -5.00
CA ASP A 23 -0.47 8.07 -4.65
C ASP A 23 0.71 7.24 -5.17
N ASP A 24 1.82 7.88 -5.54
CA ASP A 24 2.98 7.14 -6.02
C ASP A 24 3.76 6.56 -4.84
N PRO A 25 4.19 5.28 -4.88
CA PRO A 25 5.00 4.69 -3.83
C PRO A 25 6.43 5.25 -3.86
N ILE A 26 6.64 6.36 -3.16
CA ILE A 26 7.93 7.07 -3.09
C ILE A 26 8.85 6.52 -1.99
N HIS A 27 10.15 6.63 -2.23
CA HIS A 27 11.20 6.43 -1.23
C HIS A 27 11.82 7.78 -0.91
N LEU A 28 11.61 8.27 0.32
CA LEU A 28 12.07 9.59 0.73
C LEU A 28 13.31 9.47 1.61
N SER A 29 14.38 10.15 1.22
CA SER A 29 15.53 10.43 2.07
C SER A 29 15.42 11.83 2.68
N ILE A 30 16.22 12.08 3.72
CA ILE A 30 16.39 13.43 4.27
C ILE A 30 16.93 14.43 3.23
N ASP A 31 17.78 13.96 2.32
CA ASP A 31 18.37 14.78 1.26
C ASP A 31 17.32 15.24 0.23
N ASP A 32 16.27 14.44 0.00
CA ASP A 32 15.18 14.82 -0.91
C ASP A 32 14.38 15.99 -0.33
N ILE A 33 14.24 16.04 1.00
CA ILE A 33 13.59 17.14 1.71
C ILE A 33 14.45 18.40 1.67
N ASP A 34 15.77 18.25 1.77
CA ASP A 34 16.73 19.35 1.59
C ASP A 34 16.57 19.97 0.20
N GLN A 35 16.49 19.13 -0.83
CA GLN A 35 16.25 19.57 -2.20
C GLN A 35 14.90 20.28 -2.35
N LEU A 36 13.82 19.77 -1.76
CA LEU A 36 12.52 20.44 -1.77
C LEU A 36 12.62 21.82 -1.13
N HIS A 37 13.25 21.89 0.05
CA HIS A 37 13.43 23.13 0.78
C HIS A 37 14.17 24.14 -0.09
N HIS A 38 15.32 23.78 -0.66
CA HIS A 38 16.09 24.64 -1.56
C HIS A 38 15.32 25.07 -2.81
N ARG A 39 14.53 24.19 -3.43
CA ARG A 39 13.71 24.56 -4.60
C ARG A 39 12.62 25.57 -4.26
N LEU A 40 11.94 25.39 -3.12
CA LEU A 40 10.97 26.38 -2.62
C LEU A 40 11.67 27.70 -2.30
N MET A 41 12.87 27.63 -1.73
CA MET A 41 13.74 28.77 -1.47
C MET A 41 14.33 29.41 -2.74
N GLN A 42 14.22 28.81 -3.90
CA GLN A 42 14.56 29.47 -5.16
C GLN A 42 13.32 30.09 -5.80
N THR A 43 12.18 29.40 -5.68
CA THR A 43 10.90 29.87 -6.18
C THR A 43 10.45 31.14 -5.46
N TRP A 44 10.71 31.24 -4.15
CA TRP A 44 10.31 32.39 -3.35
C TRP A 44 11.14 33.68 -3.60
N GLU A 45 12.36 33.57 -4.17
CA GLU A 45 13.33 34.67 -4.36
C GLU A 45 12.89 35.57 -5.52
N GLN A 46 12.02 35.03 -6.37
CA GLN A 46 11.40 35.74 -7.47
C GLN A 46 10.38 36.77 -7.00
N TYR A 47 9.97 36.72 -5.72
CA TYR A 47 8.96 37.58 -5.12
C TYR A 47 9.55 38.48 -4.03
N GLN A 48 8.93 39.63 -3.80
CA GLN A 48 9.28 40.51 -2.68
C GLN A 48 8.68 39.96 -1.37
N VAL A 49 9.40 39.05 -0.72
CA VAL A 49 9.03 38.45 0.56
C VAL A 49 9.47 39.38 1.71
N VAL A 50 8.51 39.82 2.53
CA VAL A 50 8.77 40.67 3.71
C VAL A 50 9.09 39.82 4.93
N SER A 51 8.40 38.68 5.05
CA SER A 51 8.59 37.74 6.15
C SER A 51 8.37 36.33 5.65
N SER A 52 9.17 35.40 6.17
CA SER A 52 9.04 33.97 5.93
C SER A 52 9.21 33.23 7.24
N THR A 53 8.35 32.25 7.47
CA THR A 53 8.46 31.31 8.58
C THR A 53 8.39 29.89 8.04
N VAL A 54 9.34 29.06 8.43
CA VAL A 54 9.39 27.66 8.03
C VAL A 54 9.23 26.80 9.27
N CYS A 55 8.39 25.77 9.16
CA CYS A 55 8.11 24.85 10.23
C CYS A 55 8.06 23.42 9.67
N PHE A 56 8.91 22.55 10.22
CA PHE A 56 8.90 21.14 9.92
C PHE A 56 8.34 20.39 11.13
N THR A 57 7.32 19.58 10.91
CA THR A 57 6.72 18.74 11.95
C THR A 57 6.88 17.28 11.56
N ILE A 58 7.46 16.48 12.45
CA ILE A 58 7.65 15.05 12.27
C ILE A 58 6.66 14.34 13.17
N TYR A 59 5.93 13.40 12.62
CA TYR A 59 5.04 12.52 13.35
C TYR A 59 5.69 11.14 13.38
N TYR A 60 5.86 10.59 14.56
CA TYR A 60 6.38 9.23 14.74
C TYR A 60 5.26 8.25 15.05
N LEU A 61 5.56 6.96 14.88
CA LEU A 61 4.59 5.86 15.00
C LEU A 61 3.84 5.82 16.35
N ARG A 62 4.49 6.19 17.47
CA ARG A 62 3.90 6.19 18.82
C ARG A 62 3.18 7.48 19.16
N ASN A 63 2.74 8.22 18.15
CA ASN A 63 1.93 9.44 18.31
C ASN A 63 2.69 10.58 19.01
N THR A 64 4.03 10.50 19.05
CA THR A 64 4.91 11.61 19.41
C THR A 64 5.10 12.51 18.19
N LYS A 65 5.30 13.81 18.44
CA LYS A 65 5.54 14.78 17.37
C LYS A 65 6.62 15.76 17.79
N ASP A 66 7.55 16.01 16.87
CA ASP A 66 8.58 17.01 17.04
C ASP A 66 8.38 18.13 16.03
N ARG A 67 8.59 19.37 16.47
CA ARG A 67 8.46 20.57 15.63
C ARG A 67 9.77 21.33 15.61
N PHE A 68 10.22 21.65 14.40
CA PHE A 68 11.45 22.35 14.12
C PHE A 68 11.17 23.61 13.30
N ASN A 69 11.82 24.71 13.66
CA ASN A 69 11.70 25.98 12.92
C ASN A 69 12.87 26.21 11.95
N SER A 70 13.83 25.28 11.88
CA SER A 70 14.90 25.30 10.88
C SER A 70 15.20 23.89 10.38
N PHE A 71 15.61 23.80 9.12
CA PHE A 71 15.97 22.53 8.49
C PHE A 71 17.24 21.93 9.11
N GLU A 72 18.22 22.76 9.46
CA GLU A 72 19.47 22.33 10.11
C GLU A 72 19.22 21.63 11.44
N ARG A 73 18.33 22.19 12.28
CA ARG A 73 17.94 21.58 13.56
C ARG A 73 17.25 20.25 13.35
N LEU A 74 16.39 20.17 12.34
CA LEU A 74 15.73 18.94 11.95
C LEU A 74 16.76 17.87 11.55
N LYS A 75 17.72 18.20 10.67
CA LYS A 75 18.76 17.26 10.20
C LYS A 75 19.61 16.73 11.35
N PHE A 76 20.00 17.60 12.28
CA PHE A 76 20.81 17.23 13.43
C PHE A 76 20.06 16.30 14.40
N GLN A 77 18.80 16.61 14.73
CA GLN A 77 18.05 15.88 15.75
C GLN A 77 17.45 14.57 15.25
N ILE A 78 16.98 14.52 14.00
CA ILE A 78 16.42 13.30 13.38
C ILE A 78 17.43 12.16 13.36
N SER A 79 18.69 12.47 13.04
CA SER A 79 19.72 11.46 12.77
C SER A 79 19.97 10.55 13.97
N GLY A 80 19.70 11.03 15.19
CA GLY A 80 19.83 10.26 16.44
C GLY A 80 18.55 9.52 16.87
N GLY A 81 17.44 9.69 16.16
CA GLY A 81 16.14 9.09 16.52
C GLY A 81 16.13 7.58 16.37
N ALA A 82 15.56 6.88 17.36
CA ALA A 82 15.31 5.44 17.29
C ALA A 82 13.89 5.09 16.82
N GLU A 83 12.98 6.08 16.79
CA GLU A 83 11.57 5.86 16.49
C GLU A 83 11.25 6.05 15.01
N PRO A 84 10.54 5.11 14.34
CA PRO A 84 10.18 5.26 12.94
C PRO A 84 9.25 6.45 12.67
N VAL A 85 9.48 7.14 11.57
CA VAL A 85 8.72 8.30 11.10
C VAL A 85 7.48 7.84 10.33
N GLU A 86 6.31 8.33 10.76
CA GLU A 86 5.02 8.08 10.11
C GLU A 86 4.75 9.09 9.01
N SER A 87 4.90 10.38 9.31
CA SER A 87 4.69 11.44 8.35
C SER A 87 5.49 12.69 8.68
N VAL A 88 5.71 13.50 7.66
CA VAL A 88 6.48 14.75 7.74
C VAL A 88 5.62 15.84 7.14
N LEU A 89 5.37 16.90 7.91
CA LEU A 89 4.63 18.06 7.47
C LEU A 89 5.57 19.26 7.41
N LEU A 90 5.77 19.77 6.20
CA LEU A 90 6.49 21.00 5.94
C LEU A 90 5.48 22.12 5.76
N LYS A 91 5.56 23.14 6.61
CA LYS A 91 4.70 24.31 6.55
C LYS A 91 5.56 25.56 6.32
N TYR A 92 5.28 26.26 5.23
CA TYR A 92 5.90 27.53 4.89
C TYR A 92 4.83 28.62 4.94
N GLU A 93 5.06 29.63 5.77
CA GLU A 93 4.21 30.81 5.85
C GLU A 93 5.01 31.99 5.30
N LEU A 94 4.50 32.60 4.23
CA LEU A 94 5.16 33.68 3.49
C LEU A 94 4.28 34.91 3.48
N LEU A 95 4.90 36.08 3.57
CA LEU A 95 4.22 37.36 3.47
C LEU A 95 4.83 38.13 2.31
N VAL A 96 4.07 38.21 1.21
CA VAL A 96 4.54 38.68 -0.10
C VAL A 96 3.87 39.99 -0.46
N ILE A 97 4.64 40.96 -0.95
CA ILE A 97 4.10 42.19 -1.57
C ILE A 97 4.00 41.94 -3.07
N LEU A 98 2.79 42.07 -3.61
CA LEU A 98 2.56 41.99 -5.05
C LEU A 98 2.76 43.36 -5.70
N PRO A 99 3.24 43.43 -6.96
CA PRO A 99 3.50 44.71 -7.64
C PRO A 99 2.30 45.66 -7.70
N ASN A 100 1.09 45.08 -7.70
CA ASN A 100 -0.17 45.82 -7.86
C ASN A 100 -0.86 46.16 -6.53
N VAL A 101 -0.35 45.68 -5.38
CA VAL A 101 -0.99 45.84 -4.08
C VAL A 101 0.05 46.27 -3.04
N SER A 102 -0.13 47.44 -2.43
CA SER A 102 0.81 47.96 -1.43
C SER A 102 0.77 47.19 -0.11
N LYS A 103 -0.29 46.43 0.14
CA LYS A 103 -0.47 45.63 1.35
C LYS A 103 0.17 44.25 1.17
N PRO A 104 0.96 43.78 2.16
CA PRO A 104 1.47 42.43 2.13
C PRO A 104 0.35 41.38 2.28
N GLN A 105 0.51 40.27 1.58
CA GLN A 105 -0.45 39.18 1.54
C GLN A 105 0.16 37.89 2.08
N THR A 106 -0.61 37.13 2.85
CA THR A 106 -0.15 35.89 3.47
C THR A 106 -0.42 34.69 2.57
N TYR A 107 0.61 33.89 2.36
CA TYR A 107 0.58 32.60 1.68
C TYR A 107 0.98 31.51 2.67
N SER A 108 0.26 30.39 2.67
CA SER A 108 0.59 29.23 3.51
C SER A 108 0.69 28.00 2.63
N ILE A 109 1.88 27.42 2.53
CA ILE A 109 2.17 26.22 1.77
C ILE A 109 2.39 25.09 2.76
N SER A 110 1.60 24.03 2.66
CA SER A 110 1.69 22.84 3.49
C SER A 110 1.96 21.63 2.60
N VAL A 111 3.10 20.98 2.77
CA VAL A 111 3.46 19.74 2.10
C VAL A 111 3.55 18.65 3.15
N ARG A 112 2.64 17.68 3.11
CA ARG A 112 2.68 16.50 3.97
C ARG A 112 3.11 15.30 3.15
N LEU A 113 4.10 14.59 3.67
CA LEU A 113 4.65 13.36 3.12
C LEU A 113 4.38 12.24 4.12
N ILE A 114 3.92 11.09 3.63
CA ILE A 114 3.42 9.99 4.46
C ILE A 114 4.17 8.71 4.09
N SER A 115 4.66 8.01 5.11
CA SER A 115 5.22 6.67 4.97
C SER A 115 4.08 5.65 5.02
N ARG A 116 3.72 5.07 3.86
CA ARG A 116 2.68 4.01 3.81
C ARG A 116 3.00 2.85 4.73
N LEU A 117 4.28 2.48 4.81
CA LEU A 117 4.76 1.42 5.67
C LEU A 117 4.43 1.67 7.15
N ALA A 118 4.72 2.88 7.61
CA ALA A 118 4.50 3.26 8.99
C ALA A 118 3.01 3.39 9.31
N VAL A 119 2.20 3.95 8.39
CA VAL A 119 0.75 4.03 8.58
C VAL A 119 0.11 2.64 8.60
N GLU A 120 0.50 1.74 7.69
CA GLU A 120 0.00 0.36 7.66
C GLU A 120 0.35 -0.38 8.96
N ARG A 121 1.56 -0.18 9.48
CA ARG A 121 1.98 -0.72 10.78
C ARG A 121 1.14 -0.15 11.93
N ARG A 122 0.97 1.16 11.99
CA ARG A 122 0.14 1.81 13.02
C ARG A 122 -1.29 1.29 12.97
N MET A 123 -1.88 1.14 11.78
CA MET A 123 -3.20 0.54 11.61
C MET A 123 -3.24 -0.89 12.15
N ARG A 124 -2.23 -1.72 11.86
CA ARG A 124 -2.13 -3.08 12.41
C ARG A 124 -1.97 -3.14 13.93
N GLU A 125 -1.18 -2.25 14.51
CA GLU A 125 -0.96 -2.20 15.96
C GLU A 125 -2.16 -1.63 16.72
N SER A 126 -2.87 -0.67 16.13
CA SER A 126 -4.03 -0.02 16.74
C SER A 126 -5.35 -0.80 16.57
N SER A 127 -5.47 -1.64 15.52
CA SER A 127 -6.69 -2.40 15.27
C SER A 127 -6.60 -3.85 15.80
N ILE A 128 -7.41 -4.18 16.81
CA ILE A 128 -7.63 -5.58 17.25
C ILE A 128 -8.48 -6.35 16.21
N ILE A 129 -9.27 -5.62 15.41
CA ILE A 129 -10.20 -6.17 14.41
C ILE A 129 -9.69 -5.78 13.03
N ALA A 130 -9.65 -6.75 12.10
CA ALA A 130 -9.24 -6.50 10.71
C ALA A 130 -10.08 -5.37 10.10
N LEU A 131 -9.43 -4.25 9.77
CA LEU A 131 -10.10 -3.08 9.22
C LEU A 131 -10.69 -3.41 7.84
N PRO A 132 -11.89 -2.90 7.51
CA PRO A 132 -12.46 -2.98 6.18
C PRO A 132 -11.52 -2.42 5.10
N ARG A 133 -11.47 -3.05 3.92
CA ARG A 133 -10.60 -2.68 2.78
C ARG A 133 -10.71 -1.20 2.37
N PHE A 134 -11.85 -0.54 2.56
CA PHE A 134 -12.01 0.88 2.23
C PHE A 134 -11.19 1.81 3.14
N ILE A 135 -10.94 1.44 4.40
CA ILE A 135 -10.11 2.22 5.33
C ILE A 135 -8.63 2.09 4.95
N GLN A 136 -8.21 0.91 4.49
CA GLN A 136 -6.86 0.69 3.96
C GLN A 136 -6.61 1.52 2.69
N MET A 137 -7.63 1.72 1.86
CA MET A 137 -7.53 2.51 0.63
C MET A 137 -7.30 4.01 0.92
N MET A 138 -7.85 4.54 2.01
CA MET A 138 -7.58 5.92 2.45
C MET A 138 -6.14 6.13 2.93
N SER A 139 -5.42 5.06 3.27
CA SER A 139 -4.01 5.08 3.66
C SER A 139 -3.04 5.14 2.47
N GLN A 140 -3.56 5.17 1.23
CA GLN A 140 -2.71 5.09 0.04
C GLN A 140 -2.08 6.43 -0.35
N HIS A 141 -2.54 7.57 0.17
CA HIS A 141 -1.90 8.84 -0.16
C HIS A 141 -0.48 8.93 0.41
N THR A 142 0.51 9.20 -0.45
CA THR A 142 1.93 9.33 -0.09
C THR A 142 2.38 10.77 0.07
N ALA A 143 1.73 11.70 -0.64
CA ALA A 143 1.91 13.12 -0.43
C ALA A 143 0.60 13.89 -0.58
N SER A 144 0.45 14.96 0.18
CA SER A 144 -0.62 15.93 0.04
C SER A 144 -0.03 17.34 0.12
N VAL A 145 -0.32 18.14 -0.89
CA VAL A 145 0.11 19.53 -0.99
C VAL A 145 -1.13 20.40 -0.87
N GLU A 146 -1.09 21.37 0.02
CA GLU A 146 -2.15 22.36 0.24
C GLU A 146 -1.53 23.75 0.23
N ILE A 147 -2.01 24.63 -0.63
CA ILE A 147 -1.54 26.00 -0.75
C ILE A 147 -2.72 26.93 -0.54
N THR A 148 -2.66 27.72 0.52
CA THR A 148 -3.57 28.86 0.73
C THR A 148 -2.93 30.11 0.12
N TYR A 149 -3.66 30.74 -0.80
CA TYR A 149 -3.16 31.83 -1.64
C TYR A 149 -4.16 32.96 -1.79
N VAL A 150 -3.65 34.09 -2.27
CA VAL A 150 -4.44 35.26 -2.65
C VAL A 150 -4.35 35.48 -4.17
N ASP A 151 -3.18 35.31 -4.77
CA ASP A 151 -2.98 35.23 -6.22
C ASP A 151 -2.70 33.79 -6.68
N TYR A 152 -3.55 33.28 -7.58
CA TYR A 152 -3.44 31.94 -8.14
C TYR A 152 -2.13 31.72 -8.92
N SER A 153 -1.57 32.76 -9.54
CA SER A 153 -0.35 32.67 -10.36
C SER A 153 0.85 32.26 -9.52
N VAL A 154 0.96 32.86 -8.33
CA VAL A 154 2.01 32.54 -7.34
C VAL A 154 1.81 31.11 -6.83
N ALA A 155 0.57 30.75 -6.47
CA ALA A 155 0.25 29.41 -6.00
C ALA A 155 0.59 28.32 -7.03
N ARG A 156 0.31 28.60 -8.31
CA ARG A 156 0.60 27.69 -9.42
C ARG A 156 2.11 27.48 -9.61
N ALA A 157 2.92 28.53 -9.45
CA ALA A 157 4.37 28.40 -9.53
C ALA A 157 4.92 27.48 -8.43
N PHE A 158 4.48 27.67 -7.18
CA PHE A 158 4.85 26.79 -6.07
C PHE A 158 4.35 25.35 -6.27
N MET A 159 3.09 25.19 -6.69
CA MET A 159 2.53 23.87 -6.98
C MET A 159 3.33 23.15 -8.06
N ALA A 160 3.72 23.83 -9.13
CA ALA A 160 4.53 23.27 -10.21
C ALA A 160 5.93 22.86 -9.73
N ALA A 161 6.59 23.69 -8.91
CA ALA A 161 7.90 23.35 -8.34
C ALA A 161 7.85 22.11 -7.44
N ILE A 162 6.79 21.97 -6.63
CA ILE A 162 6.56 20.80 -5.78
C ILE A 162 6.24 19.56 -6.62
N ASP A 163 5.42 19.72 -7.66
CA ASP A 163 5.04 18.64 -8.58
C ASP A 163 6.27 18.10 -9.31
N GLU A 164 7.09 18.97 -9.89
CA GLU A 164 8.34 18.59 -10.56
C GLU A 164 9.32 17.91 -9.58
N TRP A 165 9.43 18.41 -8.35
CA TRP A 165 10.23 17.76 -7.31
C TRP A 165 9.73 16.35 -7.00
N LEU A 166 8.42 16.15 -6.80
CA LEU A 166 7.83 14.83 -6.58
C LEU A 166 8.10 13.85 -7.73
N HIS A 167 8.23 14.35 -8.97
CA HIS A 167 8.60 13.53 -10.13
C HIS A 167 10.07 13.08 -10.12
N THR A 168 10.95 13.79 -9.41
CA THR A 168 12.37 13.43 -9.32
C THR A 168 12.70 12.41 -8.23
N ILE A 169 11.77 12.15 -7.31
CA ILE A 169 11.98 11.24 -6.17
C ILE A 169 11.97 9.79 -6.65
N PRO A 170 12.89 8.93 -6.17
CA PRO A 170 12.90 7.51 -6.52
C PRO A 170 11.59 6.83 -6.10
N ARG A 171 11.05 6.02 -7.03
CA ARG A 171 9.80 5.29 -6.85
C ARG A 171 10.06 3.79 -6.74
N SER A 172 9.27 3.10 -5.94
CA SER A 172 9.27 1.65 -5.92
C SER A 172 8.80 1.13 -7.28
N PRO A 173 9.45 0.12 -7.88
CA PRO A 173 8.95 -0.48 -9.11
C PRO A 173 7.59 -1.12 -8.83
N GLU A 174 6.54 -0.55 -9.45
CA GLU A 174 5.21 -1.11 -9.33
C GLU A 174 5.17 -2.48 -10.01
N ASN A 175 4.88 -3.51 -9.22
CA ASN A 175 4.70 -4.84 -9.78
C ASN A 175 3.25 -4.99 -10.26
N LYS A 176 2.99 -4.55 -11.50
CA LYS A 176 1.66 -4.62 -12.14
C LYS A 176 1.04 -6.02 -12.06
N PHE A 177 1.87 -7.07 -12.13
CA PHE A 177 1.41 -8.44 -11.98
C PHE A 177 0.88 -8.73 -10.57
N MET A 178 1.50 -8.21 -9.52
CA MET A 178 0.99 -8.37 -8.15
C MET A 178 -0.27 -7.56 -7.90
N LYS A 179 -0.37 -6.33 -8.42
CA LYS A 179 -1.62 -5.55 -8.36
C LYS A 179 -2.77 -6.29 -9.06
N TRP A 180 -2.49 -6.90 -10.22
CA TRP A 180 -3.46 -7.75 -10.92
C TRP A 180 -3.83 -8.98 -10.07
N LEU A 181 -2.84 -9.71 -9.52
CA LEU A 181 -3.09 -10.89 -8.70
C LEU A 181 -3.92 -10.56 -7.44
N GLN A 182 -3.70 -9.39 -6.83
CA GLN A 182 -4.49 -8.88 -5.71
C GLN A 182 -5.92 -8.51 -6.10
N ALA A 183 -6.11 -7.91 -7.27
CA ALA A 183 -7.45 -7.60 -7.76
C ALA A 183 -8.31 -8.87 -7.93
N TYR A 184 -7.68 -9.96 -8.36
CA TYR A 184 -8.33 -11.26 -8.57
C TYR A 184 -8.13 -12.25 -7.42
N SER A 185 -7.50 -11.85 -6.30
CA SER A 185 -7.12 -12.78 -5.22
C SER A 185 -8.32 -13.51 -4.61
N HIS A 186 -9.44 -12.81 -4.48
CA HIS A 186 -10.70 -13.36 -3.96
C HIS A 186 -11.31 -14.49 -4.82
N TRP A 187 -10.86 -14.63 -6.08
CA TRP A 187 -11.23 -15.76 -6.93
C TRP A 187 -10.31 -16.97 -6.74
N ILE A 188 -9.10 -16.80 -6.18
CA ILE A 188 -8.12 -17.89 -6.02
C ILE A 188 -8.69 -19.08 -5.24
N PRO A 189 -9.36 -18.91 -4.08
CA PRO A 189 -9.92 -20.04 -3.35
C PRO A 189 -11.03 -20.76 -4.11
N LYS A 190 -11.92 -19.99 -4.75
CA LYS A 190 -13.06 -20.54 -5.51
C LYS A 190 -12.59 -21.31 -6.73
N LEU A 191 -11.60 -20.76 -7.45
CA LEU A 191 -11.04 -21.39 -8.63
C LEU A 191 -10.27 -22.67 -8.27
N SER A 192 -9.51 -22.65 -7.19
CA SER A 192 -8.81 -23.85 -6.67
C SER A 192 -9.80 -24.95 -6.30
N GLN A 193 -10.84 -24.62 -5.52
CA GLN A 193 -11.89 -25.56 -5.14
C GLN A 193 -12.62 -26.17 -6.35
N PHE A 194 -12.93 -25.35 -7.36
CA PHE A 194 -13.56 -25.81 -8.59
C PHE A 194 -12.62 -26.70 -9.42
N ALA A 195 -11.35 -26.32 -9.55
CA ALA A 195 -10.34 -27.12 -10.26
C ALA A 195 -10.14 -28.49 -9.59
N THR A 196 -9.98 -28.53 -8.27
CA THR A 196 -9.88 -29.78 -7.51
C THR A 196 -11.15 -30.63 -7.66
N ALA A 197 -12.35 -30.04 -7.64
CA ALA A 197 -13.58 -30.79 -7.87
C ALA A 197 -13.61 -31.48 -9.25
N ILE A 198 -13.20 -30.77 -10.32
CA ILE A 198 -13.10 -31.35 -11.67
C ILE A 198 -12.09 -32.51 -11.69
N ILE A 199 -10.90 -32.31 -11.10
CA ILE A 199 -9.84 -33.33 -11.07
C ILE A 199 -10.32 -34.57 -10.33
N VAL A 200 -10.98 -34.41 -9.17
CA VAL A 200 -11.51 -35.54 -8.41
C VAL A 200 -12.62 -36.26 -9.18
N VAL A 201 -13.51 -35.55 -9.87
CA VAL A 201 -14.55 -36.18 -10.71
C VAL A 201 -13.93 -37.02 -11.83
N ILE A 202 -12.90 -36.50 -12.50
CA ILE A 202 -12.17 -37.25 -13.54
C ILE A 202 -11.54 -38.52 -12.94
N LEU A 203 -10.94 -38.43 -11.75
CA LEU A 203 -10.37 -39.60 -11.07
C LEU A 203 -11.43 -40.62 -10.68
N VAL A 204 -12.59 -40.18 -10.17
CA VAL A 204 -13.69 -41.09 -9.84
C VAL A 204 -14.18 -41.83 -11.08
N ILE A 205 -14.29 -41.14 -12.23
CA ILE A 205 -14.68 -41.76 -13.51
C ILE A 205 -13.65 -42.79 -13.98
N ASP A 206 -12.35 -42.52 -13.82
CA ASP A 206 -11.26 -43.42 -14.22
C ASP A 206 -11.20 -44.69 -13.36
N ILE A 207 -11.53 -44.58 -12.08
CA ILE A 207 -11.55 -45.71 -11.13
C ILE A 207 -12.84 -46.53 -11.28
N LEU A 208 -13.94 -45.92 -11.74
CA LEU A 208 -15.27 -46.55 -11.83
C LEU A 208 -15.30 -47.91 -12.56
N PRO A 209 -14.63 -48.11 -13.72
CA PRO A 209 -14.64 -49.37 -14.45
C PRO A 209 -14.03 -50.53 -13.65
N HIS A 210 -13.05 -50.26 -12.78
CA HIS A 210 -12.42 -51.29 -11.94
C HIS A 210 -13.40 -51.84 -10.89
N PHE A 211 -14.35 -51.02 -10.41
CA PHE A 211 -15.33 -51.43 -9.41
C PHE A 211 -16.60 -52.07 -10.00
N ILE A 212 -16.98 -51.71 -11.22
CA ILE A 212 -18.24 -52.16 -11.85
C ILE A 212 -18.02 -53.27 -12.89
N GLY A 213 -16.81 -53.39 -13.46
CA GLY A 213 -16.50 -54.36 -14.52
C GLY A 213 -16.21 -55.79 -14.05
N GLY A 214 -15.94 -56.02 -12.76
CA GLY A 214 -15.70 -57.35 -12.20
C GLY A 214 -16.99 -58.14 -12.01
N SER A 215 -17.01 -59.41 -12.43
CA SER A 215 -18.16 -60.33 -12.58
C SER A 215 -18.95 -60.71 -11.31
N GLY A 216 -19.12 -59.78 -10.35
CA GLY A 216 -19.79 -60.02 -9.07
C GLY A 216 -20.06 -58.74 -8.28
N SER A 217 -20.55 -57.69 -8.93
CA SER A 217 -20.84 -56.39 -8.30
C SER A 217 -21.89 -56.54 -7.18
N ASN A 218 -21.42 -56.61 -5.94
CA ASN A 218 -22.27 -56.64 -4.76
C ASN A 218 -22.68 -55.22 -4.37
N PHE A 219 -23.94 -55.02 -3.96
CA PHE A 219 -24.45 -53.73 -3.48
C PHE A 219 -23.56 -53.11 -2.37
N LEU A 220 -22.93 -53.96 -1.56
CA LEU A 220 -21.97 -53.56 -0.53
C LEU A 220 -20.68 -52.92 -1.09
N GLN A 221 -20.18 -53.36 -2.25
CA GLN A 221 -18.99 -52.77 -2.87
C GLN A 221 -19.32 -51.41 -3.47
N PHE A 222 -20.49 -51.27 -4.09
CA PHE A 222 -20.98 -50.00 -4.62
C PHE A 222 -21.16 -48.95 -3.52
N SER A 223 -21.76 -49.32 -2.39
CA SER A 223 -21.97 -48.40 -1.26
C SER A 223 -20.65 -47.97 -0.59
N ARG A 224 -19.68 -48.89 -0.45
CA ARG A 224 -18.34 -48.56 0.03
C ARG A 224 -17.63 -47.59 -0.91
N PHE A 225 -17.66 -47.84 -2.22
CA PHE A 225 -17.08 -46.95 -3.22
C PHE A 225 -17.68 -45.53 -3.13
N PHE A 226 -19.02 -45.43 -3.06
CA PHE A 226 -19.69 -44.13 -2.96
C PHE A 226 -19.31 -43.37 -1.67
N LEU A 227 -19.23 -44.06 -0.53
CA LEU A 227 -18.86 -43.42 0.74
C LEU A 227 -17.39 -42.97 0.74
N PHE A 228 -16.46 -43.79 0.26
CA PHE A 228 -15.03 -43.43 0.22
C PHE A 228 -14.74 -42.33 -0.81
N SER A 229 -15.37 -42.40 -1.99
CA SER A 229 -15.23 -41.34 -3.01
C SER A 229 -15.84 -40.03 -2.51
N GLY A 230 -17.04 -40.05 -1.91
CA GLY A 230 -17.67 -38.86 -1.33
C GLY A 230 -16.82 -38.23 -0.21
N LEU A 231 -16.28 -39.04 0.69
CA LEU A 231 -15.37 -38.57 1.74
C LEU A 231 -14.08 -37.99 1.15
N GLY A 232 -13.49 -38.66 0.15
CA GLY A 232 -12.30 -38.21 -0.56
C GLY A 232 -12.50 -36.86 -1.25
N VAL A 233 -13.61 -36.70 -1.97
CA VAL A 233 -14.02 -35.42 -2.59
C VAL A 233 -14.13 -34.32 -1.53
N TYR A 234 -14.83 -34.59 -0.43
CA TYR A 234 -15.01 -33.61 0.64
C TYR A 234 -13.68 -33.18 1.28
N VAL A 235 -12.80 -34.14 1.58
CA VAL A 235 -11.47 -33.87 2.16
C VAL A 235 -10.60 -33.09 1.18
N ALA A 236 -10.53 -33.50 -0.08
CA ALA A 236 -9.77 -32.82 -1.13
C ALA A 236 -10.26 -31.39 -1.33
N TYR A 237 -11.57 -31.18 -1.44
CA TYR A 237 -12.19 -29.86 -1.56
C TYR A 237 -11.86 -28.95 -0.38
N THR A 238 -11.91 -29.49 0.85
CA THR A 238 -11.61 -28.74 2.07
C THR A 238 -10.13 -28.34 2.14
N LEU A 239 -9.22 -29.25 1.79
CA LEU A 239 -7.77 -28.99 1.78
C LEU A 239 -7.37 -28.01 0.67
N ALA A 240 -7.95 -28.13 -0.52
CA ALA A 240 -7.74 -27.20 -1.63
C ALA A 240 -8.24 -25.80 -1.29
N GLY A 241 -9.40 -25.69 -0.64
CA GLY A 241 -9.90 -24.43 -0.11
C GLY A 241 -8.95 -23.81 0.92
N TRP A 242 -8.51 -24.61 1.90
CA TRP A 242 -7.62 -24.12 2.96
C TRP A 242 -6.27 -23.63 2.42
N SER A 243 -5.63 -24.39 1.52
CA SER A 243 -4.37 -24.02 0.89
C SER A 243 -4.50 -22.80 -0.02
N ALA A 244 -5.58 -22.71 -0.80
CA ALA A 244 -5.82 -21.56 -1.67
C ALA A 244 -6.18 -20.29 -0.88
N SER A 245 -6.95 -20.39 0.21
CA SER A 245 -7.15 -19.28 1.15
C SER A 245 -5.86 -18.88 1.88
N TYR A 246 -4.89 -19.79 2.01
CA TYR A 246 -3.56 -19.43 2.50
C TYR A 246 -2.78 -18.62 1.46
N ALA A 247 -2.84 -19.03 0.19
CA ALA A 247 -2.24 -18.30 -0.94
C ALA A 247 -2.87 -16.92 -1.14
N GLU A 248 -4.20 -16.82 -1.12
CA GLU A 248 -4.95 -15.55 -1.18
C GLU A 248 -4.47 -14.58 -0.10
N ARG A 249 -4.46 -15.02 1.17
CA ARG A 249 -4.00 -14.18 2.29
C ARG A 249 -2.54 -13.77 2.18
N ALA A 250 -1.71 -14.56 1.51
CA ALA A 250 -0.31 -14.23 1.30
C ALA A 250 -0.16 -13.15 0.21
N VAL A 251 -0.95 -13.24 -0.87
CA VAL A 251 -1.02 -12.26 -1.96
C VAL A 251 -1.59 -10.93 -1.47
N ASP A 252 -2.69 -10.98 -0.72
CA ASP A 252 -3.38 -9.79 -0.19
C ASP A 252 -2.51 -9.00 0.80
N LYS A 253 -1.59 -9.68 1.49
CA LYS A 253 -0.68 -9.05 2.46
C LYS A 253 0.57 -8.46 1.82
N TRP A 254 0.83 -8.73 0.55
CA TRP A 254 1.97 -8.12 -0.13
C TRP A 254 1.69 -6.62 -0.34
N THR A 255 2.59 -5.75 0.10
CA THR A 255 2.42 -4.31 -0.10
C THR A 255 3.62 -3.69 -0.78
N GLU A 256 3.37 -2.70 -1.63
CA GLU A 256 4.42 -1.90 -2.24
C GLU A 256 5.09 -1.04 -1.17
N LEU A 257 6.42 -1.12 -1.12
CA LEU A 257 7.19 -0.42 -0.11
C LEU A 257 7.28 1.06 -0.48
N SER A 258 6.58 1.90 0.27
CA SER A 258 6.78 3.35 0.30
C SER A 258 7.10 3.75 1.73
N TYR A 259 8.23 4.43 1.89
CA TYR A 259 8.81 4.72 3.20
C TYR A 259 9.57 6.03 3.20
N ILE A 260 9.74 6.56 4.40
CA ILE A 260 10.61 7.69 4.71
C ILE A 260 11.80 7.11 5.47
N LYS A 261 13.03 7.33 4.98
CA LYS A 261 14.28 6.89 5.61
C LYS A 261 14.99 8.12 6.17
N PHE A 262 14.68 8.46 7.40
CA PHE A 262 15.23 9.62 8.10
C PHE A 262 16.19 9.19 9.20
N ASN A 263 15.90 8.10 9.89
CA ASN A 263 16.70 7.61 11.00
C ASN A 263 16.94 6.10 10.94
N ARG A 264 17.65 5.58 11.95
CA ARG A 264 18.00 4.17 12.04
C ARG A 264 16.80 3.29 12.40
N GLY A 265 15.81 3.85 13.10
CA GLY A 265 14.53 3.20 13.36
C GLY A 265 13.76 2.88 12.08
N ASP A 266 13.75 3.81 11.13
CA ASP A 266 13.15 3.60 9.80
C ASP A 266 13.82 2.46 9.05
N GLU A 267 15.16 2.41 9.05
CA GLU A 267 15.93 1.38 8.36
C GLU A 267 15.64 -0.03 8.91
N ILE A 268 15.49 -0.16 10.23
CA ILE A 268 15.08 -1.41 10.87
C ILE A 268 13.68 -1.80 10.40
N GLU A 269 12.75 -0.86 10.27
CA GLU A 269 11.40 -1.18 9.83
C GLU A 269 11.32 -1.54 8.35
N ILE A 270 12.06 -0.84 7.50
CA ILE A 270 12.18 -1.14 6.06
C ILE A 270 12.76 -2.56 5.87
N THR A 271 13.81 -2.91 6.61
CA THR A 271 14.42 -4.25 6.51
C THR A 271 13.50 -5.35 7.04
N LYS A 272 12.70 -5.07 8.08
CA LYS A 272 11.67 -5.99 8.57
C LYS A 272 10.57 -6.21 7.53
N SER A 273 10.00 -5.14 6.97
CA SER A 273 8.91 -5.24 6.00
C SER A 273 9.34 -5.85 4.66
N THR A 274 10.57 -5.59 4.20
CA THR A 274 11.13 -6.29 3.03
C THR A 274 11.25 -7.80 3.26
N ARG A 275 11.66 -8.23 4.46
CA ARG A 275 11.73 -9.65 4.84
C ARG A 275 10.33 -10.27 4.93
N GLU A 276 9.37 -9.56 5.51
CA GLU A 276 7.97 -10.00 5.60
C GLU A 276 7.36 -10.17 4.20
N ASN A 277 7.57 -9.22 3.28
CA ASN A 277 7.12 -9.33 1.88
C ASN A 277 7.72 -10.56 1.18
N ARG A 278 9.01 -10.85 1.37
CA ARG A 278 9.62 -12.08 0.82
C ARG A 278 9.00 -13.33 1.43
N PHE A 279 8.74 -13.33 2.72
CA PHE A 279 8.10 -14.45 3.40
C PHE A 279 6.65 -14.65 2.93
N HIS A 280 5.91 -13.57 2.67
CA HIS A 280 4.57 -13.64 2.08
C HIS A 280 4.62 -14.23 0.66
N LEU A 281 5.59 -13.86 -0.17
CA LEU A 281 5.78 -14.49 -1.48
C LEU A 281 6.07 -15.99 -1.37
N ILE A 282 6.96 -16.40 -0.46
CA ILE A 282 7.27 -17.83 -0.21
C ILE A 282 6.02 -18.57 0.29
N LYS A 283 5.25 -17.97 1.20
CA LYS A 283 3.99 -18.55 1.69
C LYS A 283 2.96 -18.72 0.58
N GLY A 284 2.85 -17.74 -0.31
CA GLY A 284 1.99 -17.83 -1.49
C GLY A 284 2.40 -19.00 -2.37
N ALA A 285 3.70 -19.12 -2.68
CA ALA A 285 4.24 -20.23 -3.46
C ALA A 285 4.00 -21.59 -2.79
N LEU A 286 4.24 -21.70 -1.47
CA LEU A 286 3.95 -22.92 -0.71
C LEU A 286 2.47 -23.28 -0.69
N GLY A 287 1.57 -22.29 -0.66
CA GLY A 287 0.13 -22.52 -0.76
C GLY A 287 -0.25 -23.14 -2.11
N VAL A 288 0.31 -22.61 -3.21
CA VAL A 288 0.10 -23.15 -4.56
C VAL A 288 0.69 -24.56 -4.69
N VAL A 289 1.92 -24.79 -4.22
CA VAL A 289 2.55 -26.12 -4.23
C VAL A 289 1.74 -27.10 -3.39
N GLY A 290 1.25 -26.68 -2.22
CA GLY A 290 0.39 -27.49 -1.37
C GLY A 290 -0.88 -27.94 -2.07
N ALA A 291 -1.54 -27.06 -2.82
CA ALA A 291 -2.72 -27.41 -3.62
C ALA A 291 -2.39 -28.48 -4.68
N VAL A 292 -1.28 -28.34 -5.39
CA VAL A 292 -0.82 -29.33 -6.39
C VAL A 292 -0.46 -30.67 -5.74
N VAL A 293 0.19 -30.67 -4.57
CA VAL A 293 0.53 -31.89 -3.84
C VAL A 293 -0.72 -32.63 -3.38
N VAL A 294 -1.75 -31.90 -2.92
CA VAL A 294 -3.04 -32.50 -2.55
C VAL A 294 -3.67 -33.20 -3.77
N ASP A 295 -3.65 -32.57 -4.95
CA ASP A 295 -4.14 -33.19 -6.18
C ASP A 295 -3.34 -34.45 -6.56
N ILE A 296 -2.00 -34.41 -6.49
CA ILE A 296 -1.15 -35.57 -6.80
C ILE A 296 -1.38 -36.70 -5.77
N ALA A 297 -1.47 -36.38 -4.49
CA ALA A 297 -1.73 -37.35 -3.43
C ALA A 297 -3.10 -38.00 -3.62
N ALA A 298 -4.12 -37.23 -4.01
CA ALA A 298 -5.43 -37.77 -4.36
C ALA A 298 -5.34 -38.79 -5.52
N LYS A 299 -4.53 -38.50 -6.56
CA LYS A 299 -4.27 -39.45 -7.66
C LYS A 299 -3.57 -40.73 -7.20
N PHE A 300 -2.56 -40.61 -6.34
CA PHE A 300 -1.82 -41.78 -5.83
C PHE A 300 -2.68 -42.66 -4.94
N ILE A 301 -3.48 -42.07 -4.04
CA ILE A 301 -4.40 -42.82 -3.17
C ILE A 301 -5.46 -43.54 -4.02
N ALA A 302 -5.97 -42.87 -5.05
CA ALA A 302 -6.86 -43.48 -6.03
C ALA A 302 -6.23 -44.70 -6.73
N ALA A 303 -4.99 -44.58 -7.20
CA ALA A 303 -4.28 -45.64 -7.89
C ALA A 303 -3.97 -46.83 -6.98
N THR A 304 -3.49 -46.60 -5.75
CA THR A 304 -3.20 -47.70 -4.81
C THR A 304 -4.47 -48.37 -4.30
N ALA A 305 -5.54 -47.62 -4.07
CA ALA A 305 -6.84 -48.21 -3.74
C ALA A 305 -7.37 -49.12 -4.84
N ALA A 306 -7.04 -48.85 -6.12
CA ALA A 306 -7.38 -49.72 -7.24
C ALA A 306 -6.52 -51.00 -7.32
N GLU A 307 -5.29 -51.01 -6.79
CA GLU A 307 -4.40 -52.19 -6.79
C GLU A 307 -4.70 -53.18 -5.65
N TYR A 308 -5.21 -52.70 -4.51
CA TYR A 308 -5.47 -53.53 -3.32
C TYR A 308 -6.89 -54.13 -3.26
N LEU A 309 -7.71 -53.97 -4.30
CA LEU A 309 -9.11 -54.42 -4.39
C LEU A 309 -9.36 -55.26 -5.64
#